data_AF-A0A8X7VMB9-F1
#
_entry.id   AF-A0A8X7VMB9-F1
#
_cell.length_a   1.000
_cell.length_b   1.000
_cell.length_c   1.000
_cell.angle_alpha   90.00
_cell.angle_beta   90.00
_cell.angle_gamma   90.00
#
_symmetry.space_group_name_H-M   'P 1'
#
loop_
_entity.id
_entity.type
_entity.pdbx_description
1 polymer ?
#
loop_
_entity_poly.entity_id
_entity_poly.type
_entity_poly.pdbx_seq_one_letter_code
_entity_poly.pdbx_strand_id
1 'polypeptide(L)'
;MYNGNGKYPSLSSGKECRLLDAEAKEYLDCASGIAANALGHGDPNWLQAVTDQAAVLAHIELAKRPVASSFADRVFFCNSGTEANEAAIKFARKLQRFTHPEDKEVATGFIAFTNSFHGRTLGALALTSKEQYRTPFEPIMPGVRFLGYGNIQAATDLIRSG
;
A
#
# COMPACT_ATOMS: atom_id res chain seq x y z
N MET A 1 7.02 -22.30 2.73
CA MET A 1 6.01 -23.19 2.13
C MET A 1 6.54 -23.80 0.83
N TYR A 2 7.61 -24.59 0.90
CA TYR A 2 8.06 -25.39 -0.23
C TYR A 2 7.61 -26.82 0.02
N ASN A 3 6.96 -27.46 -0.95
CA ASN A 3 7.00 -28.91 -0.97
C ASN A 3 8.46 -29.31 -1.25
N GLY A 4 8.92 -30.48 -0.82
CA GLY A 4 10.33 -30.91 -0.93
C GLY A 4 10.94 -30.88 -2.34
N ASN A 5 10.17 -30.48 -3.35
CA ASN A 5 10.52 -30.37 -4.77
C ASN A 5 10.68 -28.91 -5.24
N GLY A 6 10.75 -27.93 -4.34
CA GLY A 6 10.98 -26.52 -4.68
C GLY A 6 9.80 -25.81 -5.34
N LYS A 7 8.60 -26.42 -5.34
CA LYS A 7 7.36 -25.79 -5.81
C LYS A 7 6.52 -25.32 -4.63
N TYR A 8 5.84 -24.19 -4.81
CA TYR A 8 4.79 -23.76 -3.89
C TYR A 8 3.61 -24.76 -3.97
N PRO A 9 3.01 -25.14 -2.83
CA PRO A 9 1.81 -25.98 -2.85
C PRO A 9 0.66 -25.23 -3.54
N SER A 10 -0.13 -25.96 -4.32
CA SER A 10 -1.37 -25.43 -4.89
C SER A 10 -2.45 -25.48 -3.82
N LEU A 11 -2.78 -24.33 -3.25
CA LEU A 11 -3.78 -24.22 -2.19
C LEU A 11 -5.20 -24.37 -2.75
N SER A 12 -6.03 -25.17 -2.09
CA SER A 12 -7.40 -25.49 -2.51
C SER A 12 -8.46 -24.82 -1.63
N SER A 13 -8.17 -24.60 -0.35
CA SER A 13 -9.08 -23.95 0.60
C SER A 13 -8.35 -23.37 1.80
N GLY A 14 -9.04 -22.50 2.54
CA GLY A 14 -8.54 -21.91 3.77
C GLY A 14 -9.65 -21.65 4.78
N LYS A 15 -9.35 -21.80 6.06
CA LYS A 15 -10.22 -21.46 7.18
C LYS A 15 -9.37 -20.92 8.33
N GLU A 16 -9.73 -19.74 8.84
CA GLU A 16 -8.97 -19.05 9.89
C GLU A 16 -7.49 -18.90 9.46
N CYS A 17 -6.55 -19.45 10.22
CA CYS A 17 -5.13 -19.46 9.89
C CYS A 17 -4.65 -20.75 9.21
N ARG A 18 -5.55 -21.63 8.78
CA ARG A 18 -5.21 -22.92 8.15
C ARG A 18 -5.49 -22.89 6.65
N LEU A 19 -4.61 -23.53 5.90
CA LEU A 19 -4.72 -23.73 4.47
C LEU A 19 -4.62 -25.23 4.15
N LEU A 20 -5.37 -25.67 3.16
CA LEU A 20 -5.25 -27.02 2.58
C LEU A 20 -4.74 -26.91 1.15
N ASP A 21 -3.88 -27.84 0.74
CA ASP A 21 -3.56 -28.05 -0.68
C ASP A 21 -4.54 -29.00 -1.37
N ALA A 22 -4.31 -29.29 -2.65
CA ALA A 22 -5.15 -30.20 -3.44
C ALA A 22 -5.11 -31.66 -2.93
N GLU A 23 -4.04 -32.04 -2.22
CA GLU A 23 -3.85 -33.35 -1.62
C GLU A 23 -4.31 -33.42 -0.15
N ALA A 24 -5.08 -32.42 0.31
CA ALA A 24 -5.60 -32.27 1.67
C ALA A 24 -4.53 -32.17 2.76
N LYS A 25 -3.30 -31.77 2.41
CA LYS A 25 -2.26 -31.46 3.40
C LYS A 25 -2.50 -30.09 3.99
N GLU A 26 -2.41 -30.02 5.31
CA GLU A 26 -2.63 -28.78 6.05
C GLU A 26 -1.35 -27.96 6.27
N TYR A 27 -1.51 -26.65 6.20
CA TYR A 27 -0.49 -25.65 6.46
C TYR A 27 -1.01 -24.59 7.43
N LEU A 28 -0.14 -24.14 8.35
CA LEU A 28 -0.38 -22.92 9.11
C LEU A 28 0.04 -21.71 8.26
N ASP A 29 -0.88 -20.79 8.02
CA ASP A 29 -0.63 -19.55 7.26
C ASP A 29 0.00 -18.48 8.15
N CYS A 30 1.34 -18.45 8.15
CA CYS A 30 2.11 -17.36 8.76
C CYS A 30 2.42 -16.22 7.78
N ALA A 31 1.94 -16.28 6.52
CA ALA A 31 2.15 -15.24 5.52
C ALA A 31 0.99 -14.25 5.46
N SER A 32 -0.25 -14.72 5.70
CA SER A 32 -1.48 -13.92 5.69
C SER A 32 -1.63 -13.08 4.42
N GLY A 33 -1.21 -13.62 3.27
CA GLY A 33 -1.24 -12.87 2.00
C GLY A 33 -0.42 -11.58 2.02
N ILE A 34 0.73 -11.56 2.70
CA ILE A 34 1.51 -10.35 2.99
C ILE A 34 0.67 -9.40 3.87
N ALA A 35 0.21 -9.93 5.00
CA ALA A 35 -0.61 -9.24 5.99
C ALA A 35 -1.95 -8.65 5.45
N ALA A 36 -2.47 -9.18 4.36
CA ALA A 36 -3.78 -8.82 3.81
C ALA A 36 -4.95 -9.56 4.48
N ASN A 37 -4.75 -10.82 4.85
CA ASN A 37 -5.80 -11.69 5.40
C ASN A 37 -5.91 -11.55 6.92
N ALA A 38 -6.19 -10.33 7.40
CA ALA A 38 -6.16 -9.99 8.82
C ALA A 38 -7.23 -10.72 9.67
N LEU A 39 -8.35 -11.12 9.07
CA LEU A 39 -9.41 -11.91 9.71
C LEU A 39 -9.24 -13.43 9.50
N GLY A 40 -8.13 -13.85 8.88
CA GLY A 40 -7.98 -15.21 8.39
C GLY A 40 -8.79 -15.47 7.11
N HIS A 41 -8.80 -16.74 6.68
CA HIS A 41 -9.50 -17.20 5.50
C HIS A 41 -10.93 -17.62 5.83
N GLY A 42 -11.88 -17.28 4.96
CA GLY A 42 -13.26 -17.75 5.06
C GLY A 42 -14.02 -17.22 6.28
N ASP A 43 -13.73 -15.99 6.73
CA ASP A 43 -14.47 -15.36 7.83
C ASP A 43 -15.98 -15.24 7.47
N PRO A 44 -16.89 -15.82 8.29
CA PRO A 44 -18.31 -15.88 7.95
C PRO A 44 -18.98 -14.50 7.96
N ASN A 45 -18.52 -13.57 8.82
CA ASN A 45 -19.10 -12.23 8.90
C ASN A 45 -18.73 -11.40 7.67
N TRP A 46 -17.48 -11.50 7.21
CA TRP A 46 -17.01 -10.87 5.99
C TRP A 46 -17.75 -11.43 4.76
N LEU A 47 -17.87 -12.75 4.65
CA LEU A 47 -18.59 -13.39 3.54
C LEU A 47 -20.03 -12.89 3.47
N GLN A 48 -20.75 -12.93 4.60
CA GLN A 48 -22.13 -12.47 4.69
C GLN A 48 -22.26 -10.99 4.25
N ALA A 49 -21.39 -10.11 4.77
CA ALA A 49 -21.42 -8.68 4.43
C ALA A 49 -21.19 -8.43 2.93
N VAL A 50 -20.27 -9.17 2.31
CA VAL A 50 -19.98 -9.04 0.87
C VAL A 50 -21.17 -9.55 0.05
N THR A 51 -21.71 -10.73 0.36
CA THR A 51 -22.81 -11.33 -0.40
C THR A 51 -24.09 -10.52 -0.30
N ASP A 52 -24.40 -9.99 0.89
CA ASP A 52 -25.59 -9.17 1.12
C ASP A 52 -25.50 -7.88 0.31
N GLN A 53 -24.36 -7.19 0.36
CA GLN A 53 -24.17 -5.96 -0.40
C GLN A 53 -24.15 -6.21 -1.91
N ALA A 54 -23.54 -7.31 -2.37
CA ALA A 54 -23.50 -7.67 -3.78
C ALA A 54 -24.90 -7.94 -4.35
N ALA A 55 -25.83 -8.47 -3.54
CA ALA A 55 -27.22 -8.69 -3.93
C ALA A 55 -28.03 -7.37 -4.01
N VAL A 56 -27.57 -6.30 -3.36
CA VAL A 56 -28.25 -4.99 -3.36
C VAL A 56 -27.65 -4.04 -4.39
N LEU A 57 -26.34 -3.76 -4.31
CA LEU A 57 -25.64 -2.81 -5.17
C LEU A 57 -24.12 -2.94 -5.04
N ALA A 58 -23.43 -3.10 -6.18
CA ALA A 58 -22.00 -3.46 -6.19
C ALA A 58 -21.01 -2.29 -6.30
N HIS A 59 -21.39 -1.14 -6.88
CA HIS A 59 -20.42 -0.10 -7.27
C HIS A 59 -20.91 1.32 -6.96
N ILE A 60 -20.94 1.67 -5.66
CA ILE A 60 -21.11 3.04 -5.16
C ILE A 60 -20.20 3.28 -3.94
N GLU A 61 -19.80 4.53 -3.69
CA GLU A 61 -18.94 4.87 -2.56
C GLU A 61 -19.65 4.63 -1.22
N LEU A 62 -19.06 3.77 -0.38
CA LEU A 62 -19.48 3.52 1.00
C LEU A 62 -18.35 3.96 1.94
N ALA A 63 -18.65 4.88 2.86
CA ALA A 63 -18.47 4.71 4.31
C ALA A 63 -18.24 6.06 5.04
N LYS A 64 -19.06 6.32 6.07
CA LYS A 64 -18.83 7.37 7.09
C LYS A 64 -17.85 6.92 8.19
N ARG A 65 -17.59 5.62 8.30
CA ARG A 65 -16.97 4.99 9.47
C ARG A 65 -15.46 5.32 9.65
N PRO A 66 -14.62 5.33 8.60
CA PRO A 66 -13.18 5.54 8.79
C PRO A 66 -12.81 6.95 9.30
N VAL A 67 -13.61 7.96 8.94
CA VAL A 67 -13.47 9.33 9.48
C VAL A 67 -13.69 9.34 10.99
N ALA A 68 -14.76 8.68 11.46
CA ALA A 68 -15.11 8.67 12.88
C ALA A 68 -14.11 7.90 13.77
N SER A 69 -13.27 7.05 13.19
CA SER A 69 -12.31 6.21 13.91
C SER A 69 -10.85 6.60 13.67
N SER A 70 -10.59 7.78 13.11
CA SER A 70 -9.23 8.26 12.82
C SER A 70 -9.11 9.78 13.02
N PHE A 71 -7.91 10.32 12.83
CA PHE A 71 -7.67 11.76 12.86
C PHE A 71 -8.18 12.49 11.60
N ALA A 72 -8.57 11.75 10.56
CA ALA A 72 -8.78 12.30 9.23
C ALA A 72 -10.19 12.89 9.04
N ASP A 73 -10.28 14.11 8.50
CA ASP A 73 -11.56 14.75 8.17
C ASP A 73 -12.22 14.20 6.88
N ARG A 74 -11.43 13.55 6.03
CA ARG A 74 -11.81 13.08 4.69
C ARG A 74 -11.09 11.77 4.35
N VAL A 75 -11.72 10.97 3.50
CA VAL A 75 -11.20 9.67 3.03
C VAL A 75 -11.31 9.61 1.52
N PHE A 76 -10.30 9.02 0.88
CA PHE A 76 -10.30 8.67 -0.53
C PHE A 76 -10.21 7.14 -0.64
N PHE A 77 -11.16 6.52 -1.35
CA PHE A 77 -11.19 5.07 -1.56
C PHE A 77 -10.49 4.70 -2.87
N CYS A 78 -9.74 3.60 -2.83
CA CYS A 78 -9.09 2.99 -3.98
C CYS A 78 -8.92 1.48 -3.74
N ASN A 79 -8.44 0.74 -4.74
CA ASN A 79 -8.47 -0.71 -4.74
C ASN A 79 -7.16 -1.34 -4.25
N SER A 80 -6.10 -0.54 -4.12
CA SER A 80 -4.77 -1.05 -3.80
C SER A 80 -3.92 -0.04 -3.04
N GLY A 81 -2.92 -0.53 -2.30
CA GLY A 81 -1.95 0.33 -1.62
C GLY A 81 -1.13 1.20 -2.58
N THR A 82 -0.89 0.75 -3.81
CA THR A 82 -0.16 1.55 -4.81
C THR A 82 -1.01 2.73 -5.30
N GLU A 83 -2.32 2.54 -5.52
CA GLU A 83 -3.23 3.64 -5.87
C GLU A 83 -3.38 4.64 -4.71
N ALA A 84 -3.42 4.16 -3.47
CA ALA A 84 -3.44 5.02 -2.29
C ALA A 84 -2.20 5.94 -2.25
N ASN A 85 -1.02 5.38 -2.51
CA ASN A 85 0.22 6.14 -2.56
C ASN A 85 0.28 7.11 -3.75
N GLU A 86 -0.21 6.74 -4.93
CA GLU A 86 -0.34 7.65 -6.07
C GLU A 86 -1.28 8.83 -5.76
N ALA A 87 -2.40 8.56 -5.09
CA ALA A 87 -3.32 9.60 -4.64
C ALA A 87 -2.63 10.54 -3.64
N ALA A 88 -1.90 10.00 -2.65
CA ALA A 88 -1.14 10.79 -1.69
C ALA A 88 -0.08 11.69 -2.35
N ILE A 89 0.68 11.16 -3.32
CA ILE A 89 1.64 11.92 -4.13
C ILE A 89 0.94 13.10 -4.82
N LYS A 90 -0.20 12.83 -5.49
CA LYS A 90 -0.97 13.85 -6.21
C LYS A 90 -1.53 14.91 -5.27
N PHE A 91 -2.08 14.51 -4.13
CA PHE A 91 -2.64 15.43 -3.15
C PHE A 91 -1.57 16.32 -2.53
N ALA A 92 -0.41 15.78 -2.15
CA ALA A 92 0.70 16.56 -1.62
C ALA A 92 1.19 17.62 -2.62
N ARG A 93 1.39 17.23 -3.89
CA ARG A 93 1.80 18.17 -4.95
C ARG A 93 0.73 19.21 -5.27
N LYS A 94 -0.55 18.81 -5.33
CA LYS A 94 -1.66 19.73 -5.58
C LYS A 94 -1.79 20.74 -4.45
N LEU A 95 -1.68 20.31 -3.19
CA LEU A 95 -1.75 21.18 -2.04
C LEU A 95 -0.67 22.27 -2.12
N GLN A 96 0.59 21.88 -2.33
CA GLN A 96 1.72 22.81 -2.41
C GLN A 96 1.54 23.86 -3.50
N ARG A 97 1.06 23.48 -4.69
CA ARG A 97 0.74 24.42 -5.77
C ARG A 97 -0.46 25.33 -5.46
N PHE A 98 -1.46 24.79 -4.77
CA PHE A 98 -2.68 25.53 -4.47
C PHE A 98 -2.46 26.55 -3.35
N THR A 99 -1.63 26.22 -2.34
CA THR A 99 -1.34 27.12 -1.22
C THR A 99 -0.27 28.16 -1.52
N HIS A 100 0.51 27.96 -2.60
CA HIS A 100 1.59 28.87 -3.02
C HIS A 100 1.44 29.23 -4.51
N PRO A 101 0.36 29.95 -4.90
CA PRO A 101 0.04 30.19 -6.31
C PRO A 101 1.03 31.13 -7.04
N GLU A 102 1.71 32.00 -6.30
CA GLU A 102 2.66 33.00 -6.84
C GLU A 102 4.11 32.48 -6.90
N ASP A 103 4.38 31.34 -6.25
CA ASP A 103 5.72 30.78 -6.16
C ASP A 103 6.07 30.05 -7.47
N LYS A 104 7.14 30.50 -8.13
CA LYS A 104 7.64 29.87 -9.35
C LYS A 104 8.17 28.45 -9.10
N GLU A 105 8.74 28.23 -7.92
CA GLU A 105 9.30 26.96 -7.47
C GLU A 105 8.58 26.53 -6.17
N VAL A 106 7.77 25.48 -6.25
CA VAL A 106 7.02 24.94 -5.11
C VAL A 106 7.58 23.60 -4.64
N ALA A 107 7.57 23.36 -3.34
CA ALA A 107 8.08 22.14 -2.71
C ALA A 107 7.25 20.91 -3.13
N THR A 108 7.63 20.27 -4.25
CA THR A 108 6.92 19.12 -4.83
C THR A 108 7.76 17.84 -4.87
N GLY A 109 8.96 17.92 -4.30
CA GLY A 109 9.84 16.78 -4.04
C GLY A 109 9.38 15.96 -2.85
N PHE A 110 9.91 14.73 -2.75
CA PHE A 110 9.60 13.79 -1.70
C PHE A 110 10.87 13.30 -1.01
N ILE A 111 10.76 13.04 0.28
CA ILE A 111 11.75 12.30 1.05
C ILE A 111 11.20 10.90 1.29
N ALA A 112 11.96 9.89 0.90
CA ALA A 112 11.67 8.48 1.17
C ALA A 112 12.83 7.86 1.97
N PHE A 113 12.62 6.68 2.55
CA PHE A 113 13.61 6.07 3.43
C PHE A 113 14.13 4.75 2.87
N THR A 114 15.35 4.37 3.27
CA THR A 114 15.89 3.04 2.96
C THR A 114 14.96 1.94 3.51
N ASN A 115 14.90 0.81 2.79
CA ASN A 115 14.01 -0.33 3.06
C ASN A 115 12.51 -0.08 2.85
N SER A 116 12.12 1.08 2.31
CA SER A 116 10.71 1.37 2.01
C SER A 116 10.19 0.64 0.77
N PHE A 117 8.90 0.32 0.79
CA PHE A 117 8.15 -0.22 -0.34
C PHE A 117 6.78 0.47 -0.40
N HIS A 118 6.52 1.19 -1.50
CA HIS A 118 5.30 1.97 -1.68
C HIS A 118 4.42 1.48 -2.83
N GLY A 119 4.92 0.53 -3.63
CA GLY A 119 4.18 -0.02 -4.76
C GLY A 119 5.03 -0.08 -6.02
N ARG A 120 4.37 -0.32 -7.15
CA ARG A 120 5.03 -0.60 -8.43
C ARG A 120 4.49 0.25 -9.60
N THR A 121 3.54 1.15 -9.35
CA THR A 121 3.18 2.20 -10.32
C THR A 121 4.26 3.27 -10.36
N LEU A 122 4.47 3.98 -11.47
CA LEU A 122 5.67 4.82 -11.66
C LEU A 122 5.92 5.89 -10.56
N GLY A 123 4.87 6.48 -9.96
CA GLY A 123 5.01 7.43 -8.86
C GLY A 123 5.38 6.73 -7.55
N ALA A 124 4.61 5.70 -7.18
CA ALA A 124 4.88 4.89 -5.99
C ALA A 124 6.22 4.13 -6.06
N LEU A 125 6.61 3.69 -7.25
CA LEU A 125 7.87 3.02 -7.54
C LEU A 125 9.05 3.96 -7.32
N ALA A 126 8.92 5.24 -7.67
CA ALA A 126 9.95 6.23 -7.38
C ALA A 126 10.21 6.43 -5.88
N LEU A 127 9.22 6.16 -5.03
CA LEU A 127 9.38 6.18 -3.56
C LEU A 127 9.87 4.84 -3.00
N THR A 128 9.87 3.74 -3.77
CA THR A 128 10.33 2.42 -3.31
C THR A 128 11.86 2.33 -3.33
N SER A 129 12.49 2.01 -2.19
CA SER A 129 13.94 2.21 -2.04
C SER A 129 14.80 1.26 -2.87
N LYS A 130 14.37 0.00 -3.02
CA LYS A 130 15.18 -1.05 -3.66
C LYS A 130 15.41 -0.73 -5.13
N GLU A 131 16.66 -0.44 -5.47
CA GLU A 131 17.11 -0.01 -6.79
C GLU A 131 16.73 -1.00 -7.90
N GLN A 132 16.88 -2.30 -7.66
CA GLN A 132 16.50 -3.35 -8.61
C GLN A 132 15.04 -3.30 -9.08
N TYR A 133 14.13 -2.69 -8.30
CA TYR A 133 12.76 -2.48 -8.73
C TYR A 133 12.59 -1.23 -9.59
N ARG A 134 13.47 -0.24 -9.44
CA ARG A 134 13.37 1.07 -10.11
C ARG A 134 14.13 1.12 -11.43
N THR A 135 15.38 0.67 -11.46
CA THR A 135 16.30 0.88 -12.60
C THR A 135 15.79 0.37 -13.95
N PRO A 136 15.03 -0.76 -14.06
CA PRO A 136 14.52 -1.20 -15.35
C PRO A 136 13.44 -0.30 -15.97
N PHE A 137 12.86 0.62 -15.19
CA PHE A 137 11.73 1.46 -15.60
C PHE A 137 12.08 2.96 -15.64
N GLU A 138 13.37 3.30 -15.50
CA GLU A 138 13.80 4.69 -15.55
C GLU A 138 13.65 5.27 -16.98
N PRO A 139 13.27 6.56 -17.11
CA PRO A 139 13.05 7.53 -16.04
C PRO A 139 11.69 7.37 -15.32
N ILE A 140 11.73 7.40 -13.99
CA ILE A 140 10.55 7.42 -13.11
C ILE A 140 10.29 8.85 -12.58
N MET A 141 9.28 9.01 -11.71
CA MET A 141 8.95 10.32 -11.13
C MET A 141 10.19 10.99 -10.47
N PRO A 142 10.60 12.19 -10.92
CA PRO A 142 11.77 12.86 -10.37
C PRO A 142 11.47 13.52 -9.03
N GLY A 143 12.54 14.00 -8.38
CA GLY A 143 12.45 14.80 -7.15
C GLY A 143 12.32 13.97 -5.87
N VAL A 144 12.75 12.71 -5.88
CA VAL A 144 12.78 11.85 -4.68
C VAL A 144 14.19 11.82 -4.10
N ARG A 145 14.32 12.07 -2.80
CA ARG A 145 15.57 11.91 -2.04
C ARG A 145 15.42 10.79 -1.03
N PHE A 146 16.36 9.86 -1.00
CA PHE A 146 16.38 8.75 -0.04
C PHE A 146 17.29 9.06 1.15
N LEU A 147 16.77 8.85 2.36
CA LEU A 147 17.53 8.93 3.61
C LEU A 147 17.54 7.59 4.34
N GLY A 148 18.49 7.39 5.26
CA GLY A 148 18.50 6.21 6.13
C GLY A 148 17.26 6.18 7.04
N TYR A 149 16.53 5.07 7.05
CA TYR A 149 15.41 4.89 7.99
C TYR A 149 15.88 5.07 9.44
N GLY A 150 15.10 5.82 10.24
CA GLY A 150 15.43 6.12 11.64
C GLY A 150 16.45 7.26 11.84
N ASN A 151 17.00 7.85 10.77
CA ASN A 151 17.93 8.97 10.89
C ASN A 151 17.20 10.33 10.95
N ILE A 152 16.74 10.70 12.15
CA ILE A 152 16.02 11.96 12.39
C ILE A 152 16.86 13.20 12.09
N GLN A 153 18.17 13.15 12.34
CA GLN A 153 19.06 14.28 12.12
C GLN A 153 19.17 14.59 10.63
N ALA A 154 19.45 13.58 9.80
CA ALA A 154 19.52 13.75 8.35
C ALA A 154 18.20 14.24 7.74
N ALA A 155 17.06 13.75 8.26
CA ALA A 155 15.75 14.23 7.84
C ALA A 155 15.54 15.71 8.19
N THR A 156 15.90 16.10 9.41
CA THR A 156 15.79 17.48 9.89
C THR A 156 16.65 18.44 9.07
N ASP A 157 17.90 18.07 8.81
CA ASP A 157 18.84 18.89 8.04
C ASP A 157 18.37 19.06 6.59
N LEU A 158 17.84 17.99 5.98
CA LEU A 158 17.30 18.05 4.62
C LEU A 158 16.02 18.89 4.51
N ILE A 159 15.16 18.86 5.52
CA ILE A 159 13.92 19.66 5.55
C ILE A 159 14.24 21.14 5.77
N ARG A 160 15.22 21.48 6.61
CA ARG A 160 15.58 22.88 6.93
C ARG A 160 16.44 23.57 5.87
N SER A 161 17.04 22.81 4.97
CA SER A 161 17.92 23.34 3.91
C SER A 161 17.19 23.74 2.63
N GLY A 162 15.91 23.40 2.50
CA GLY A 162 15.01 23.86 1.43
C GLY A 162 14.07 24.93 1.94
#